data_AF-A0A7W0PLJ7-F1
#
_entry.id   AF-A0A7W0PLJ7-F1
#
_cell.length_a   1.000
_cell.length_b   1.000
_cell.length_c   1.000
_cell.angle_alpha   90.00
_cell.angle_beta   90.00
_cell.angle_gamma   90.00
#
_symmetry.space_group_name_H-M   'P 1'
#
loop_
_entity.id
_entity.type
_entity.pdbx_description
1 polymer ?
#
loop_
_entity_poly.entity_id
_entity_poly.type
_entity_poly.pdbx_seq_one_letter_code
_entity_poly.pdbx_strand_id
1 'polypeptide(L)'
;MNRAPASASPPRFVTPSHEVHDDWVRDGLATGFIATFAMTVSMAAAYAVANTFGDASGNVIARWFAALSSNEMTDNVGDIFAFGMILNLIMGLVWALLYARLAEPRLEGPGWRKGALFSLIPWALSILVFFPIAGIGVLGTGIDAGILPVLGNLILHLVFGIVLGTLYAMEVGNGANQSRHDLQANSNSVRTSALGMLAGAALGFIGGWLVAPGMDNIANQPVIAFAGALSGAAIGMLIGSLLGLKVDDERA
;
A
#
# COMPACT_ATOMS: atom_id res chain seq x y z
N MET A 1 -65.10 -17.23 20.52
CA MET A 1 -64.43 -16.10 19.83
C MET A 1 -62.95 -16.45 19.71
N ASN A 2 -62.54 -17.00 18.56
CA ASN A 2 -61.13 -17.28 18.25
C ASN A 2 -60.48 -15.99 17.71
N ARG A 3 -59.44 -15.50 18.38
CA ARG A 3 -58.58 -14.43 17.84
C ARG A 3 -57.61 -15.05 16.84
N ALA A 4 -57.62 -14.54 15.62
CA ALA A 4 -56.62 -14.89 14.61
C ALA A 4 -55.22 -14.38 15.04
N PRO A 5 -54.13 -15.12 14.75
CA PRO A 5 -52.77 -14.67 15.03
C PRO A 5 -52.39 -13.51 14.12
N ALA A 6 -51.73 -12.51 14.71
CA ALA A 6 -51.21 -11.33 14.02
C ALA A 6 -50.22 -11.76 12.92
N SER A 7 -50.48 -11.33 11.69
CA SER A 7 -49.60 -11.52 10.54
C SER A 7 -48.23 -10.88 10.82
N ALA A 8 -47.17 -11.69 10.87
CA ALA A 8 -45.81 -11.21 10.93
C ALA A 8 -45.51 -10.37 9.68
N SER A 9 -45.10 -9.12 9.88
CA SER A 9 -44.63 -8.27 8.79
C SER A 9 -43.44 -8.95 8.09
N PRO A 10 -43.39 -8.98 6.75
CA PRO A 10 -42.26 -9.57 6.05
C PRO A 10 -40.95 -8.84 6.42
N PRO A 11 -39.81 -9.55 6.49
CA PRO A 11 -38.53 -8.92 6.75
C PRO A 11 -38.27 -7.87 5.68
N ARG A 12 -38.05 -6.62 6.10
CA ARG A 12 -37.57 -5.58 5.19
C ARG A 12 -36.18 -6.01 4.71
N PHE A 13 -36.08 -6.34 3.44
CA PHE A 13 -34.79 -6.44 2.76
C PHE A 13 -34.18 -5.04 2.80
N VAL A 14 -33.21 -4.84 3.69
CA VAL A 14 -32.33 -3.68 3.63
C VAL A 14 -31.50 -3.85 2.37
N THR A 15 -31.88 -3.17 1.29
CA THR A 15 -31.00 -2.99 0.13
C THR A 15 -29.75 -2.29 0.64
N PRO A 16 -28.54 -2.86 0.48
CA PRO A 16 -27.32 -2.16 0.86
C PRO A 16 -27.25 -0.91 -0.01
N SER A 17 -27.41 0.27 0.59
CA SER A 17 -27.06 1.51 -0.08
C SER A 17 -25.55 1.45 -0.37
N HIS A 18 -25.17 1.75 -1.62
CA HIS A 18 -23.78 1.99 -2.01
C HIS A 18 -23.27 3.32 -1.40
N GLU A 19 -23.42 3.46 -0.09
CA GLU A 19 -22.93 4.62 0.64
C GLU A 19 -21.46 4.40 0.99
N VAL A 20 -20.69 5.48 0.85
CA VAL A 20 -19.30 5.50 1.27
C VAL A 20 -19.29 5.29 2.78
N HIS A 21 -18.67 4.21 3.24
CA HIS A 21 -18.55 3.88 4.65
C HIS A 21 -17.91 5.05 5.42
N ASP A 22 -18.43 5.44 6.59
CA ASP A 22 -17.99 6.63 7.34
C ASP A 22 -16.47 6.60 7.67
N ASP A 23 -15.88 5.40 7.75
CA ASP A 23 -14.48 5.17 8.08
C ASP A 23 -13.53 5.00 6.87
N TRP A 24 -14.01 5.25 5.63
CA TRP A 24 -13.26 4.99 4.40
C TRP A 24 -11.86 5.64 4.33
N VAL A 25 -11.68 6.81 4.97
CA VAL A 25 -10.38 7.50 5.01
C VAL A 25 -9.38 6.68 5.80
N ARG A 26 -9.78 6.22 7.00
CA ARG A 26 -8.95 5.42 7.89
C ARG A 26 -8.61 4.10 7.22
N ASP A 27 -9.63 3.39 6.72
CA ASP A 27 -9.46 2.07 6.13
C ASP A 27 -8.59 2.18 4.87
N GLY A 28 -8.80 3.24 4.08
CA GLY A 28 -7.99 3.57 2.91
C GLY A 28 -6.53 3.86 3.27
N LEU A 29 -6.27 4.66 4.30
CA LEU A 29 -4.89 4.97 4.72
C LEU A 29 -4.16 3.74 5.27
N ALA A 30 -4.80 2.95 6.14
CA ALA A 30 -4.17 1.77 6.73
C ALA A 30 -3.85 0.71 5.67
N THR A 31 -4.83 0.38 4.82
CA THR A 31 -4.64 -0.61 3.75
C THR A 31 -3.73 -0.09 2.64
N GLY A 32 -3.77 1.22 2.35
CA GLY A 32 -2.85 1.89 1.44
C GLY A 32 -1.40 1.86 1.89
N PHE A 33 -1.15 2.08 3.19
CA PHE A 33 0.19 1.96 3.78
C PHE A 33 0.74 0.54 3.59
N ILE A 34 -0.05 -0.49 3.94
CA ILE A 34 0.35 -1.90 3.80
C ILE A 34 0.56 -2.27 2.33
N ALA A 35 -0.31 -1.82 1.42
CA ALA A 35 -0.16 -2.06 -0.01
C ALA A 35 1.10 -1.41 -0.59
N THR A 36 1.41 -0.18 -0.17
CA THR A 36 2.63 0.53 -0.58
C THR A 36 3.89 -0.17 -0.05
N PHE A 37 3.85 -0.65 1.19
CA PHE A 37 4.92 -1.45 1.76
C PHE A 37 5.12 -2.75 0.97
N ALA A 38 4.04 -3.48 0.66
CA ALA A 38 4.09 -4.70 -0.14
C ALA A 38 4.66 -4.48 -1.55
N MET A 39 4.27 -3.38 -2.21
CA MET A 39 4.84 -2.96 -3.49
C MET A 39 6.35 -2.68 -3.36
N THR A 40 6.76 -1.96 -2.31
CA THR A 40 8.17 -1.61 -2.06
C THR A 40 9.04 -2.86 -1.83
N VAL A 41 8.55 -3.82 -1.04
CA VAL A 41 9.22 -5.11 -0.84
C VAL A 41 9.32 -5.88 -2.16
N SER A 42 8.26 -5.85 -2.98
CA SER A 42 8.25 -6.49 -4.30
C SER A 42 9.23 -5.84 -5.27
N MET A 43 9.37 -4.51 -5.22
CA MET A 43 10.38 -3.76 -5.98
C MET A 43 11.80 -4.18 -5.57
N ALA A 44 12.08 -4.25 -4.26
CA ALA A 44 13.38 -4.69 -3.76
C ALA A 44 13.70 -6.13 -4.21
N ALA A 45 12.72 -7.03 -4.16
CA ALA A 45 12.87 -8.39 -4.67
C ALA A 45 13.13 -8.43 -6.19
N ALA A 46 12.39 -7.63 -6.97
CA ALA A 46 12.60 -7.53 -8.42
C ALA A 46 13.99 -6.99 -8.76
N TYR A 47 14.47 -5.99 -8.01
CA TYR A 47 15.83 -5.46 -8.16
C TYR A 47 16.91 -6.49 -7.82
N ALA A 48 16.71 -7.28 -6.76
CA ALA A 48 17.62 -8.37 -6.41
C ALA A 48 17.66 -9.46 -7.51
N VAL A 49 16.51 -9.82 -8.08
CA VAL A 49 16.41 -10.73 -9.23
C VAL A 49 17.16 -10.16 -10.43
N ALA A 50 16.93 -8.88 -10.78
CA ALA A 50 17.59 -8.24 -11.91
C ALA A 50 19.13 -8.24 -11.78
N ASN A 51 19.66 -7.94 -10.59
CA ASN A 51 21.10 -8.01 -10.34
C ASN A 51 21.67 -9.42 -10.34
N THR A 52 20.88 -10.43 -9.95
CA THR A 52 21.35 -11.83 -9.94
C THR A 52 21.46 -12.41 -11.34
N PHE A 53 20.54 -12.04 -12.23
CA PHE A 53 20.47 -12.57 -13.59
C PHE A 53 20.99 -11.63 -14.68
N GLY A 54 21.40 -10.41 -14.29
CA GLY A 54 21.96 -9.41 -15.19
C GLY A 54 23.37 -9.76 -15.64
N ASP A 55 23.57 -9.85 -16.95
CA ASP A 55 24.89 -10.00 -17.57
C ASP A 55 24.93 -9.25 -18.91
N ALA A 56 25.74 -8.20 -18.99
CA ALA A 56 25.91 -7.36 -20.18
C ALA A 56 26.50 -8.13 -21.37
N SER A 57 27.24 -9.21 -21.12
CA SER A 57 27.82 -10.09 -22.13
C SER A 57 26.96 -11.33 -22.43
N GLY A 58 25.88 -11.51 -21.66
CA GLY A 58 25.02 -12.68 -21.70
C GLY A 58 24.05 -12.70 -22.88
N ASN A 59 23.06 -13.59 -22.79
CA ASN A 59 21.97 -13.66 -23.77
C ASN A 59 21.06 -12.41 -23.70
N VAL A 60 20.11 -12.29 -24.62
CA VAL A 60 19.21 -11.12 -24.72
C VAL A 60 18.49 -10.82 -23.39
N ILE A 61 18.01 -11.85 -22.69
CA ILE A 61 17.28 -11.69 -21.43
C ILE A 61 18.23 -11.23 -20.30
N ALA A 62 19.43 -11.82 -20.23
CA ALA A 62 20.43 -11.42 -19.25
C ALA A 62 20.90 -9.97 -19.46
N ARG A 63 21.03 -9.53 -20.72
CA ARG A 63 21.31 -8.12 -21.05
C ARG A 63 20.16 -7.19 -20.68
N TRP A 64 18.91 -7.62 -20.86
CA TRP A 64 17.76 -6.83 -20.41
C TRP A 64 17.74 -6.67 -18.89
N PHE A 65 18.04 -7.73 -18.13
CA PHE A 65 18.16 -7.63 -16.68
C PHE A 65 19.31 -6.73 -16.24
N ALA A 66 20.46 -6.81 -16.93
CA ALA A 66 21.57 -5.88 -16.69
C ALA A 66 21.14 -4.44 -16.95
N ALA A 67 20.56 -4.13 -18.12
CA ALA A 67 20.12 -2.78 -18.45
C ALA A 67 19.02 -2.24 -17.50
N LEU A 68 18.19 -3.13 -16.94
CA LEU A 68 17.18 -2.76 -15.94
C LEU A 68 17.78 -2.38 -14.59
N SER A 69 18.89 -3.01 -14.17
CA SER A 69 19.52 -2.74 -12.87
C SER A 69 20.74 -1.81 -12.93
N SER A 70 21.33 -1.61 -14.10
CA SER A 70 22.48 -0.73 -14.34
C SER A 70 22.10 0.40 -15.31
N ASN A 71 21.20 1.28 -14.88
CA ASN A 71 20.85 2.50 -15.60
C ASN A 71 21.09 3.76 -14.76
N GLU A 72 21.07 4.90 -15.44
CA GLU A 72 21.31 6.22 -14.85
C GLU A 72 20.36 6.54 -13.68
N MET A 73 19.15 5.96 -13.66
CA MET A 73 18.21 6.13 -12.55
C MET A 73 18.65 5.34 -11.31
N THR A 74 19.15 4.12 -11.49
CA THR A 74 19.73 3.29 -10.41
C THR A 74 21.08 3.80 -9.92
N ASP A 75 21.89 4.42 -10.78
CA ASP A 75 23.21 4.94 -10.41
C ASP A 75 23.10 6.24 -9.59
N ASN A 76 22.04 7.03 -9.80
CA ASN A 76 21.73 8.26 -9.06
C ASN A 76 20.84 8.05 -7.82
N VAL A 77 20.64 6.79 -7.39
CA VAL A 77 19.83 6.42 -6.22
C VAL A 77 20.33 7.12 -4.94
N GLY A 78 21.61 7.47 -4.82
CA GLY A 78 22.17 8.09 -3.61
C GLY A 78 21.37 9.31 -3.07
N ASP A 79 21.18 10.33 -3.89
CA ASP A 79 20.64 11.63 -3.47
C ASP A 79 19.11 11.75 -3.64
N ILE A 80 18.53 10.99 -4.58
CA ILE A 80 17.10 11.14 -4.97
C ILE A 80 16.25 10.00 -4.38
N PHE A 81 16.84 8.91 -3.90
CA PHE A 81 16.07 7.75 -3.43
C PHE A 81 15.17 8.05 -2.24
N ALA A 82 15.64 8.81 -1.25
CA ALA A 82 14.81 9.19 -0.11
C ALA A 82 13.56 9.97 -0.57
N PHE A 83 13.75 10.89 -1.52
CA PHE A 83 12.65 11.63 -2.14
C PHE A 83 11.71 10.70 -2.91
N GLY A 84 12.25 9.77 -3.70
CA GLY A 84 11.47 8.76 -4.43
C GLY A 84 10.63 7.87 -3.51
N MET A 85 11.17 7.47 -2.36
CA MET A 85 10.49 6.64 -1.36
C MET A 85 9.36 7.40 -0.66
N ILE A 86 9.59 8.67 -0.29
CA ILE A 86 8.55 9.55 0.28
C ILE A 86 7.43 9.76 -0.75
N LEU A 87 7.80 10.06 -2.00
CA LEU A 87 6.83 10.24 -3.08
C LEU A 87 6.03 8.97 -3.34
N ASN A 88 6.67 7.80 -3.35
CA ASN A 88 6.02 6.51 -3.49
C ASN A 88 4.98 6.28 -2.39
N LEU A 89 5.33 6.57 -1.13
CA LEU A 89 4.39 6.48 -0.02
C LEU A 89 3.21 7.44 -0.18
N ILE A 90 3.46 8.72 -0.46
CA ILE A 90 2.41 9.74 -0.64
C ILE A 90 1.46 9.32 -1.77
N MET A 91 2.02 8.93 -2.91
CA MET A 91 1.22 8.50 -4.06
C MET A 91 0.42 7.24 -3.75
N GLY A 92 1.02 6.27 -3.06
CA GLY A 92 0.32 5.07 -2.61
C GLY A 92 -0.87 5.37 -1.71
N LEU A 93 -0.73 6.31 -0.76
CA LEU A 93 -1.83 6.75 0.11
C LEU A 93 -2.91 7.51 -0.67
N VAL A 94 -2.53 8.40 -1.60
CA VAL A 94 -3.48 9.12 -2.46
C VAL A 94 -4.30 8.12 -3.30
N TRP A 95 -3.64 7.16 -3.94
CA TRP A 95 -4.32 6.12 -4.71
C TRP A 95 -5.22 5.24 -3.85
N ALA A 96 -4.83 4.94 -2.61
CA ALA A 96 -5.66 4.18 -1.69
C ALA A 96 -6.94 4.94 -1.29
N LEU A 97 -6.85 6.25 -1.05
CA LEU A 97 -8.01 7.09 -0.80
C LEU A 97 -8.93 7.18 -2.03
N LEU A 98 -8.36 7.31 -3.22
CA LEU A 98 -9.12 7.29 -4.47
C LEU A 98 -9.81 5.94 -4.69
N TYR A 99 -9.14 4.82 -4.37
CA TYR A 99 -9.72 3.49 -4.41
C TYR A 99 -10.93 3.41 -3.48
N ALA A 100 -10.73 3.72 -2.19
CA ALA A 100 -11.75 3.66 -1.15
C ALA A 100 -12.99 4.51 -1.50
N ARG A 101 -12.78 5.73 -1.99
CA ARG A 101 -13.87 6.68 -2.26
C ARG A 101 -14.56 6.47 -3.60
N LEU A 102 -13.82 6.07 -4.63
CA LEU A 102 -14.28 6.12 -6.02
C LEU A 102 -14.39 4.76 -6.68
N ALA A 103 -13.44 3.85 -6.44
CA ALA A 103 -13.38 2.57 -7.14
C ALA A 103 -14.16 1.48 -6.38
N GLU A 104 -13.93 1.37 -5.08
CA GLU A 104 -14.52 0.31 -4.26
C GLU A 104 -16.05 0.28 -4.33
N PRO A 105 -16.76 1.43 -4.26
CA PRO A 105 -18.22 1.43 -4.32
C PRO A 105 -18.77 1.23 -5.74
N ARG A 106 -17.94 1.24 -6.79
CA ARG A 106 -18.40 1.15 -8.19
C ARG A 106 -18.04 -0.18 -8.84
N LEU A 107 -17.03 -0.86 -8.32
CA LEU A 107 -16.57 -2.13 -8.85
C LEU A 107 -17.29 -3.28 -8.16
N GLU A 108 -17.72 -4.26 -8.95
CA GLU A 108 -18.35 -5.47 -8.44
C GLU A 108 -17.35 -6.61 -8.27
N GLY A 109 -17.62 -7.52 -7.34
CA GLY A 109 -16.85 -8.75 -7.13
C GLY A 109 -15.85 -8.67 -5.96
N PRO A 110 -14.95 -9.68 -5.87
CA PRO A 110 -14.07 -9.83 -4.71
C PRO A 110 -13.01 -8.71 -4.64
N GLY A 111 -12.62 -8.33 -3.42
CA GLY A 111 -11.71 -7.21 -3.16
C GLY A 111 -10.41 -7.25 -3.97
N TRP A 112 -9.76 -8.41 -4.08
CA TRP A 112 -8.53 -8.58 -4.87
C TRP A 112 -8.72 -8.20 -6.35
N ARG A 113 -9.90 -8.51 -6.93
CA ARG A 113 -10.22 -8.22 -8.32
C ARG A 113 -10.51 -6.73 -8.51
N LYS A 114 -11.25 -6.12 -7.59
CA LYS A 114 -11.53 -4.67 -7.59
C LYS A 114 -10.22 -3.88 -7.55
N GLY A 115 -9.35 -4.25 -6.62
CA GLY A 115 -8.04 -3.64 -6.46
C GLY A 115 -7.11 -3.85 -7.67
N ALA A 116 -7.06 -5.05 -8.25
CA ALA A 116 -6.28 -5.33 -9.46
C ALA A 116 -6.77 -4.51 -10.68
N LEU A 117 -8.08 -4.40 -10.88
CA LEU A 117 -8.65 -3.59 -11.96
C LEU A 117 -8.35 -2.10 -11.75
N PHE A 118 -8.48 -1.61 -10.51
CA PHE A 118 -8.17 -0.24 -10.17
C PHE A 118 -6.70 0.10 -10.44
N SER A 119 -5.76 -0.79 -10.10
CA SER A 119 -4.33 -0.52 -10.22
C SER A 119 -3.82 -0.46 -11.67
N LEU A 120 -4.63 -0.87 -12.66
CA LEU A 120 -4.34 -0.62 -14.07
C LEU A 120 -4.30 0.88 -14.40
N ILE A 121 -5.02 1.73 -13.66
CA ILE A 121 -5.00 3.18 -13.84
C ILE A 121 -3.64 3.79 -13.44
N PRO A 122 -3.15 3.65 -12.20
CA PRO A 122 -1.82 4.12 -11.83
C PRO A 122 -0.72 3.44 -12.64
N TRP A 123 -0.88 2.16 -13.01
CA TRP A 123 0.04 1.50 -13.93
C TRP A 123 0.11 2.21 -15.29
N ALA A 124 -1.02 2.49 -15.93
CA ALA A 124 -1.03 3.22 -17.20
C ALA A 124 -0.41 4.61 -17.06
N LEU A 125 -0.74 5.35 -15.99
CA LEU A 125 -0.14 6.66 -15.71
C LEU A 125 1.37 6.59 -15.50
N SER A 126 1.86 5.56 -14.82
CA SER A 126 3.30 5.40 -14.60
C SER A 126 4.05 5.18 -15.92
N ILE A 127 3.49 4.42 -16.87
CA ILE A 127 4.10 4.20 -18.19
C ILE A 127 4.00 5.44 -19.08
N LEU A 128 2.84 6.10 -19.09
CA LEU A 128 2.54 7.17 -20.04
C LEU A 128 3.04 8.54 -19.58
N VAL A 129 3.23 8.73 -18.27
CA VAL A 129 3.58 10.02 -17.68
C VAL A 129 4.91 9.92 -16.94
N PHE A 130 5.03 9.01 -15.97
CA PHE A 130 6.23 8.97 -15.12
C PHE A 130 7.47 8.45 -15.86
N PHE A 131 7.36 7.41 -16.67
CA PHE A 131 8.52 6.88 -17.42
C PHE A 131 9.14 7.94 -18.36
N PRO A 132 8.36 8.71 -19.16
CA PRO A 132 8.90 9.81 -19.94
C PRO A 132 9.56 10.91 -19.09
N ILE A 133 8.92 11.32 -17.99
CA ILE A 133 9.48 12.34 -17.08
C ILE A 133 10.80 11.87 -16.46
N ALA A 134 10.91 10.58 -16.16
CA ALA A 134 12.11 9.94 -15.61
C ALA A 134 13.19 9.66 -16.67
N GLY A 135 13.00 10.04 -17.94
CA GLY A 135 13.97 9.80 -19.01
C GLY A 135 14.01 8.36 -19.55
N ILE A 136 13.15 7.46 -19.05
CA ILE A 136 13.06 6.05 -19.46
C ILE A 136 12.30 5.90 -20.79
N GLY A 137 11.57 6.94 -21.22
CA GLY A 137 10.75 6.92 -22.44
C GLY A 137 9.45 6.13 -22.30
N VAL A 138 8.53 6.30 -23.26
CA VAL A 138 7.25 5.59 -23.25
C VAL A 138 7.50 4.08 -23.42
N LEU A 139 6.83 3.25 -22.61
CA LEU A 139 7.04 1.79 -22.56
C LEU A 139 8.47 1.36 -22.19
N GLY A 140 9.31 2.26 -21.68
CA GLY A 140 10.67 1.93 -21.25
C GLY A 140 11.69 1.81 -22.40
N THR A 141 11.40 2.39 -23.57
CA THR A 141 12.27 2.31 -24.76
C THR A 141 13.63 3.00 -24.60
N GLY A 142 13.84 3.79 -23.54
CA GLY A 142 15.06 4.55 -23.29
C GLY A 142 16.16 3.82 -22.53
N ILE A 143 15.93 2.58 -22.06
CA ILE A 143 16.89 1.87 -21.18
C ILE A 143 17.28 0.47 -21.66
N ASP A 144 17.10 0.13 -22.93
CA ASP A 144 17.51 -1.16 -23.55
C ASP A 144 17.10 -2.46 -22.80
N ALA A 145 16.17 -2.37 -21.85
CA ALA A 145 15.71 -3.47 -21.01
C ALA A 145 14.54 -4.27 -21.64
N GLY A 146 14.26 -4.04 -22.92
CA GLY A 146 13.17 -4.68 -23.64
C GLY A 146 11.81 -4.42 -22.99
N ILE A 147 11.01 -5.47 -22.81
CA ILE A 147 9.66 -5.38 -22.21
C ILE A 147 9.68 -5.43 -20.67
N LEU A 148 10.85 -5.70 -20.05
CA LEU A 148 10.95 -5.88 -18.60
C LEU A 148 10.47 -4.66 -17.79
N PRO A 149 10.74 -3.40 -18.17
CA PRO A 149 10.25 -2.24 -17.41
C PRO A 149 8.73 -2.21 -17.35
N VAL A 150 8.05 -2.52 -18.46
CA VAL A 150 6.58 -2.54 -18.55
C VAL A 150 6.00 -3.68 -17.72
N LEU A 151 6.55 -4.88 -17.82
CA LEU A 151 6.08 -6.06 -17.09
C LEU A 151 6.35 -5.94 -15.59
N GLY A 152 7.56 -5.56 -15.19
CA GLY A 152 7.92 -5.35 -13.80
C GLY A 152 7.01 -4.30 -13.16
N ASN A 153 6.82 -3.18 -13.83
CA ASN A 153 5.94 -2.12 -13.36
C ASN A 153 4.46 -2.55 -13.29
N LEU A 154 3.98 -3.39 -14.22
CA LEU A 154 2.65 -4.00 -14.13
C LEU A 154 2.52 -4.87 -12.89
N ILE A 155 3.48 -5.76 -12.65
CA ILE A 155 3.49 -6.66 -11.49
C ILE A 155 3.42 -5.86 -10.19
N LEU A 156 4.22 -4.79 -10.06
CA LEU A 156 4.23 -3.95 -8.86
C LEU A 156 2.86 -3.31 -8.58
N HIS A 157 2.24 -2.75 -9.61
CA HIS A 157 0.91 -2.14 -9.49
C HIS A 157 -0.17 -3.19 -9.21
N LEU A 158 -0.07 -4.39 -9.78
CA LEU A 158 -0.98 -5.49 -9.46
C LEU A 158 -0.81 -5.94 -8.01
N VAL A 159 0.40 -6.06 -7.49
CA VAL A 159 0.65 -6.36 -6.07
C VAL A 159 0.00 -5.30 -5.18
N PHE A 160 0.24 -4.02 -5.44
CA PHE A 160 -0.39 -2.92 -4.70
C PHE A 160 -1.92 -3.02 -4.75
N GLY A 161 -2.49 -3.15 -5.95
CA GLY A 161 -3.94 -3.23 -6.14
C GLY A 161 -4.56 -4.42 -5.42
N ILE A 162 -4.01 -5.62 -5.59
CA ILE A 162 -4.51 -6.85 -4.96
C ILE A 162 -4.48 -6.73 -3.44
N VAL A 163 -3.36 -6.27 -2.86
CA VAL A 163 -3.22 -6.10 -1.40
C VAL A 163 -4.20 -5.06 -0.88
N LEU A 164 -4.24 -3.88 -1.51
CA LEU A 164 -5.17 -2.80 -1.15
C LEU A 164 -6.62 -3.28 -1.18
N GLY A 165 -7.04 -3.87 -2.30
CA GLY A 165 -8.43 -4.26 -2.49
C GLY A 165 -8.86 -5.41 -1.58
N THR A 166 -7.96 -6.37 -1.30
CA THR A 166 -8.23 -7.48 -0.37
C THR A 166 -8.40 -6.97 1.05
N LEU A 167 -7.44 -6.19 1.55
CA LEU A 167 -7.47 -5.71 2.94
C LEU A 167 -8.60 -4.72 3.16
N TYR A 168 -8.89 -3.85 2.19
CA TYR A 168 -9.99 -2.91 2.30
C TYR A 168 -11.35 -3.63 2.30
N ALA A 169 -11.53 -4.65 1.47
CA ALA A 169 -12.76 -5.43 1.47
C ALA A 169 -12.97 -6.20 2.79
N MET A 170 -11.90 -6.66 3.43
CA MET A 170 -11.98 -7.25 4.77
C MET A 170 -12.45 -6.23 5.81
N GLU A 171 -11.92 -5.01 5.76
CA GLU A 171 -12.28 -3.95 6.70
C GLU A 171 -13.75 -3.52 6.53
N VAL A 172 -14.21 -3.35 5.30
CA VAL A 172 -15.63 -3.08 4.99
C VAL A 172 -16.53 -4.23 5.48
N GLY A 173 -16.12 -5.48 5.25
CA GLY A 173 -16.86 -6.65 5.73
C GLY A 173 -16.95 -6.72 7.26
N ASN A 174 -15.87 -6.35 7.96
CA ASN A 174 -15.83 -6.26 9.41
C ASN A 174 -16.71 -5.12 9.93
N GLY A 175 -16.72 -3.96 9.26
CA GLY A 175 -17.56 -2.81 9.62
C GLY A 175 -19.06 -3.14 9.57
N ALA A 176 -19.50 -3.88 8.55
CA ALA A 176 -20.90 -4.24 8.37
C ALA A 176 -21.48 -5.15 9.48
N ASN A 177 -20.63 -5.86 10.22
CA ASN A 177 -21.04 -6.79 11.29
C ASN A 177 -20.89 -6.21 12.71
N GLN A 178 -20.45 -4.96 12.87
CA GLN A 178 -20.15 -4.37 14.18
C GLN A 178 -21.40 -3.79 14.89
N SER A 179 -21.50 -4.01 16.20
CA SER A 179 -22.51 -3.36 17.04
C SER A 179 -22.15 -1.91 17.36
N ARG A 180 -23.11 -1.07 17.79
CA ARG A 180 -22.84 0.34 18.14
C ARG A 180 -21.77 0.53 19.23
N HIS A 181 -21.63 -0.45 20.13
CA HIS A 181 -20.60 -0.44 21.16
C HIS A 181 -19.21 -0.73 20.56
N ASP A 182 -19.15 -1.63 19.58
CA ASP A 182 -17.92 -1.95 18.85
C ASP A 182 -17.45 -0.76 18.00
N LEU A 183 -18.37 0.00 17.40
CA LEU A 183 -18.04 1.20 16.60
C LEU A 183 -17.34 2.29 17.42
N GLN A 184 -17.76 2.53 18.67
CA GLN A 184 -17.11 3.51 19.55
C GLN A 184 -15.70 3.05 19.96
N ALA A 185 -15.54 1.78 20.34
CA ALA A 185 -14.23 1.24 20.70
C ALA A 185 -13.26 1.24 19.50
N ASN A 186 -13.78 0.92 18.31
CA ASN A 186 -13.01 0.94 17.07
C ASN A 186 -12.52 2.36 16.74
N SER A 187 -13.34 3.41 16.95
CA SER A 187 -12.94 4.80 16.69
C SER A 187 -11.76 5.29 17.55
N ASN A 188 -11.68 4.85 18.82
CA ASN A 188 -10.55 5.15 19.70
C ASN A 188 -9.30 4.38 19.28
N SER A 189 -9.45 3.08 19.00
CA SER A 189 -8.40 2.22 18.44
C SER A 189 -7.78 2.76 17.16
N VAL A 190 -8.58 3.40 16.31
CA VAL A 190 -8.11 4.04 15.07
C VAL A 190 -7.24 5.24 15.33
N ARG A 191 -7.70 6.15 16.20
CA ARG A 191 -6.96 7.36 16.48
C ARG A 191 -5.61 7.01 17.11
N THR A 192 -5.60 6.01 17.99
CA THR A 192 -4.36 5.52 18.61
C THR A 192 -3.50 4.74 17.63
N SER A 193 -4.06 3.98 16.68
CA SER A 193 -3.32 3.28 15.62
C SER A 193 -2.66 4.24 14.64
N ALA A 194 -3.37 5.30 14.22
CA ALA A 194 -2.83 6.34 13.35
C ALA A 194 -1.73 7.15 14.05
N LEU A 195 -1.96 7.56 15.30
CA LEU A 195 -0.94 8.22 16.12
C LEU A 195 0.26 7.30 16.37
N GLY A 196 0.02 6.02 16.63
CA GLY A 196 1.03 4.99 16.80
C GLY A 196 1.86 4.79 15.54
N MET A 197 1.23 4.69 14.37
CA MET A 197 1.90 4.63 13.07
C MET A 197 2.80 5.85 12.85
N LEU A 198 2.29 7.06 13.08
CA LEU A 198 3.06 8.30 12.90
C LEU A 198 4.24 8.39 13.87
N ALA A 199 4.01 8.11 15.16
CA ALA A 199 5.04 8.12 16.18
C ALA A 199 6.10 7.04 15.92
N GLY A 200 5.65 5.83 15.56
CA GLY A 200 6.50 4.72 15.17
C GLY A 200 7.33 5.03 13.94
N ALA A 201 6.74 5.66 12.91
CA ALA A 201 7.47 6.10 11.72
C ALA A 201 8.59 7.08 12.07
N ALA A 202 8.30 8.07 12.91
CA ALA A 202 9.28 9.07 13.36
C ALA A 202 10.41 8.42 14.18
N LEU A 203 10.06 7.57 15.15
CA LEU A 203 11.05 6.87 15.98
C LEU A 203 11.90 5.90 15.17
N GLY A 204 11.27 5.15 14.27
CA GLY A 204 11.95 4.24 13.36
C GLY A 204 12.90 4.98 12.42
N PHE A 205 12.51 6.14 11.90
CA PHE A 205 13.38 7.00 11.10
C PHE A 205 14.60 7.45 11.89
N ILE A 206 14.41 7.97 13.11
CA ILE A 206 15.50 8.40 14.00
C ILE A 206 16.43 7.22 14.31
N GLY A 207 15.87 6.05 14.66
CA GLY A 207 16.64 4.85 14.95
C GLY A 207 17.47 4.38 13.75
N GLY A 208 16.86 4.29 12.56
CA GLY A 208 17.57 3.94 11.34
C GLY A 208 18.65 4.96 10.98
N TRP A 209 18.38 6.26 11.17
CA TRP A 209 19.36 7.33 10.94
C TRP A 209 20.59 7.23 11.86
N LEU A 210 20.40 6.85 13.12
CA LEU A 210 21.47 6.71 14.10
C LEU A 210 22.32 5.45 13.88
N VAL A 211 21.70 4.35 13.42
CA VAL A 211 22.39 3.06 13.19
C VAL A 211 23.09 3.02 11.82
N ALA A 212 22.58 3.81 10.87
CA ALA A 212 23.08 3.87 9.50
C ALA A 212 24.61 3.94 9.35
N PRO A 213 25.37 4.79 10.05
CA PRO A 213 26.84 4.85 9.92
C PRO A 213 27.55 3.53 10.25
N GLY A 214 26.92 2.64 11.02
CA GLY A 214 27.45 1.30 11.30
C GLY A 214 27.14 0.26 10.21
N MET A 215 26.36 0.64 9.20
CA MET A 215 25.81 -0.22 8.15
C MET A 215 26.10 0.33 6.74
N ASP A 216 27.05 1.25 6.60
CA ASP A 216 27.42 1.89 5.33
C ASP A 216 27.81 0.89 4.22
N ASN A 217 28.22 -0.32 4.61
CA ASN A 217 28.56 -1.43 3.71
C ASN A 217 27.31 -2.09 3.08
N ILE A 218 26.10 -1.81 3.57
CA ILE A 218 24.84 -2.45 3.16
C ILE A 218 24.00 -1.49 2.33
N ALA A 219 23.79 -0.26 2.83
CA ALA A 219 23.03 0.77 2.15
C ALA A 219 23.41 2.16 2.69
N ASN A 220 23.09 3.22 1.95
CA ASN A 220 23.33 4.58 2.42
C ASN A 220 22.39 4.95 3.59
N GLN A 221 22.80 5.96 4.36
CA GLN A 221 22.09 6.37 5.57
C GLN A 221 20.59 6.71 5.36
N PRO A 222 20.18 7.41 4.29
CA PRO A 222 18.76 7.66 4.03
C PRO A 222 17.93 6.39 3.78
N VAL A 223 18.48 5.38 3.11
CA VAL A 223 17.79 4.09 2.89
C VAL A 223 17.51 3.39 4.21
N ILE A 224 18.52 3.34 5.10
CA ILE A 224 18.42 2.67 6.39
C ILE A 224 17.44 3.43 7.31
N ALA A 225 17.47 4.75 7.31
CA ALA A 225 16.50 5.59 8.02
C ALA A 225 15.07 5.34 7.53
N PHE A 226 14.85 5.25 6.22
CA PHE A 226 13.53 4.97 5.67
C PHE A 226 13.03 3.55 5.98
N ALA A 227 13.89 2.54 5.88
CA ALA A 227 13.56 1.17 6.29
C ALA A 227 13.20 1.12 7.78
N GLY A 228 13.93 1.88 8.60
CA GLY A 228 13.60 2.11 10.01
C GLY A 228 12.22 2.75 10.17
N ALA A 229 11.90 3.80 9.40
CA ALA A 229 10.61 4.47 9.43
C ALA A 229 9.45 3.54 9.08
N LEU A 230 9.58 2.73 8.02
CA LEU A 230 8.55 1.75 7.65
C LEU A 230 8.34 0.69 8.73
N SER A 231 9.44 0.16 9.28
CA SER A 231 9.40 -0.84 10.35
C SER A 231 8.78 -0.26 11.62
N GLY A 232 9.19 0.95 11.98
CA GLY A 232 8.66 1.68 13.13
C GLY A 232 7.18 2.02 12.94
N ALA A 233 6.74 2.42 11.74
CA ALA A 233 5.34 2.68 11.43
C ALA A 233 4.48 1.43 11.59
N ALA A 234 4.96 0.27 11.13
CA ALA A 234 4.27 -1.00 11.30
C ALA A 234 4.15 -1.40 12.78
N ILE A 235 5.25 -1.32 13.55
CA ILE A 235 5.25 -1.59 15.00
C ILE A 235 4.35 -0.61 15.75
N GLY A 236 4.45 0.68 15.40
CA GLY A 236 3.66 1.74 16.01
C GLY A 236 2.17 1.60 15.74
N MET A 237 1.78 1.19 14.54
CA MET A 237 0.38 0.83 14.23
C MET A 237 -0.12 -0.30 15.14
N LEU A 238 0.67 -1.37 15.31
CA LEU A 238 0.32 -2.49 16.18
C LEU A 238 0.17 -2.06 17.64
N ILE A 239 1.13 -1.32 18.18
CA ILE A 239 1.09 -0.82 19.57
C ILE A 239 -0.10 0.13 19.75
N GLY A 240 -0.30 1.04 18.79
CA GLY A 240 -1.40 2.00 18.82
C GLY A 240 -2.77 1.33 18.83
N SER A 241 -2.94 0.26 18.05
CA SER A 241 -4.17 -0.56 18.05
C SER A 241 -4.41 -1.20 19.42
N LEU A 242 -3.38 -1.81 20.02
CA LEU A 242 -3.49 -2.45 21.33
C LEU A 242 -3.81 -1.46 22.46
N LEU A 243 -3.19 -0.27 22.44
CA LEU A 243 -3.43 0.76 23.44
C LEU A 243 -4.85 1.33 23.37
N GLY A 244 -5.41 1.44 22.17
CA GLY A 244 -6.79 1.91 22.00
C GLY A 244 -7.80 0.97 22.64
N LEU A 245 -7.62 -0.34 22.46
CA LEU A 245 -8.49 -1.36 23.07
C LEU A 245 -8.45 -1.30 24.61
N LYS A 246 -7.28 -1.06 25.21
CA LYS A 246 -7.13 -1.02 26.67
C LYS A 246 -7.80 0.21 27.30
N VAL A 247 -7.82 1.36 26.61
CA VAL A 247 -8.46 2.58 27.12
C VAL A 247 -9.98 2.42 27.24
N ASP A 248 -10.58 1.58 26.39
CA ASP A 248 -12.01 1.31 26.44
C ASP A 248 -12.38 0.35 27.58
N ASP A 249 -11.56 -0.66 27.86
CA ASP A 249 -11.74 -1.57 29.01
C ASP A 249 -11.69 -0.85 30.36
N GLU A 250 -10.89 0.21 30.49
CA GLU A 250 -10.79 1.00 31.74
C GLU A 250 -11.94 1.99 31.95
N ARG A 251 -12.79 2.20 30.92
CA ARG A 251 -13.93 3.14 30.96
C ARG A 251 -15.31 2.47 31.06
N ALA A 252 -15.37 1.14 30.90
CA ALA A 252 -16.58 0.32 31.04
C ALA A 252 -16.81 -0.09 32.52
#